data_AF-A0A258ALL2-F1
#
_entry.id   AF-A0A258ALL2-F1
#
_cell.length_a   1.000
_cell.length_b   1.000
_cell.length_c   1.000
_cell.angle_alpha   90.00
_cell.angle_beta   90.00
_cell.angle_gamma   90.00
#
_symmetry.space_group_name_H-M   'P 1'
#
loop_
_entity.id
_entity.type
_entity.pdbx_description
1 polymer ?
#
loop_
_entity_poly.entity_id
_entity_poly.type
_entity_poly.pdbx_seq_one_letter_code
_entity_poly.pdbx_strand_id
1 'polypeptide(L)'
;MVSAIKIGGVPLYKLARKGQEVVREPRFVRVYDYEITRFEPPFVDFRVVCSKGFYVRTYAHDVGQKLGCGAHLSALRRTRSGHFKLLPGKHVSFDQLKQGKKDEVLASMLTLYDVSKLRGA
;
A
#
# COMPACT_ATOMS: atom_id res chain seq x y z
N MET A 1 -9.72 3.75 -12.29
CA MET A 1 -10.98 3.07 -11.88
C MET A 1 -10.85 1.71 -11.16
N VAL A 2 -9.67 1.15 -10.92
CA VAL A 2 -9.52 -0.18 -10.27
C VAL A 2 -9.36 -0.08 -8.75
N SER A 3 -10.45 -0.30 -8.00
CA SER A 3 -10.45 -0.37 -6.52
C SER A 3 -11.42 -1.44 -6.01
N ALA A 4 -11.21 -1.93 -4.79
CA ALA A 4 -12.10 -2.84 -4.07
C ALA A 4 -13.26 -2.13 -3.34
N ILE A 5 -13.33 -0.79 -3.37
CA ILE A 5 -14.48 -0.04 -2.84
C ILE A 5 -15.76 -0.58 -3.49
N LYS A 6 -16.77 -0.85 -2.67
CA LYS A 6 -18.08 -1.29 -3.15
C LYS A 6 -19.00 -0.09 -3.37
N ILE A 7 -19.73 -0.10 -4.49
CA ILE A 7 -20.80 0.84 -4.81
C ILE A 7 -22.05 -0.02 -5.04
N GLY A 8 -23.13 0.22 -4.27
CA GLY A 8 -24.33 -0.62 -4.32
C GLY A 8 -24.06 -2.11 -4.06
N GLY A 9 -23.08 -2.43 -3.19
CA GLY A 9 -22.68 -3.82 -2.89
C GLY A 9 -21.70 -4.45 -3.88
N VAL A 10 -21.44 -3.84 -5.04
CA VAL A 10 -20.55 -4.38 -6.08
C VAL A 10 -19.16 -3.74 -6.01
N PRO A 11 -18.06 -4.52 -5.96
CA PRO A 11 -16.71 -3.97 -6.03
C PRO A 11 -16.44 -3.21 -7.33
N LEU A 12 -15.87 -2.02 -7.22
CA LEU A 12 -15.72 -1.10 -8.34
C LEU A 12 -14.84 -1.64 -9.48
N TYR A 13 -13.84 -2.46 -9.18
CA TYR A 13 -13.03 -3.11 -10.23
C TYR A 13 -13.87 -3.98 -11.17
N LYS A 14 -14.99 -4.55 -10.71
CA LYS A 14 -15.89 -5.35 -11.56
C LYS A 14 -16.65 -4.46 -12.55
N LEU A 15 -17.09 -3.28 -12.10
CA LEU A 15 -17.76 -2.30 -12.96
C LEU A 15 -16.76 -1.71 -13.97
N ALA A 16 -15.56 -1.36 -13.51
CA ALA A 16 -14.50 -0.84 -14.38
C ALA A 16 -14.10 -1.82 -15.50
N ARG A 17 -14.04 -3.13 -15.21
CA ARG A 17 -13.77 -4.16 -16.22
C ARG A 17 -14.89 -4.33 -17.26
N LYS A 18 -16.10 -3.85 -16.97
CA LYS A 18 -17.23 -3.80 -17.90
C LYS A 18 -17.29 -2.47 -18.66
N GLY A 19 -16.26 -1.63 -18.56
CA GLY A 19 -16.22 -0.30 -19.18
C GLY A 19 -17.11 0.74 -18.49
N GLN A 20 -17.70 0.41 -17.33
CA GLN A 20 -18.55 1.35 -16.61
C GLN A 20 -17.70 2.28 -15.76
N GLU A 21 -17.74 3.57 -16.09
CA GLU A 21 -17.19 4.62 -15.24
C GLU A 21 -18.17 5.00 -14.13
N VAL A 22 -17.63 5.19 -12.93
CA VAL A 22 -18.40 5.59 -11.76
C VAL A 22 -17.65 6.76 -11.14
N VAL A 23 -18.35 7.88 -11.02
CA VAL A 23 -17.84 9.07 -10.34
C VAL A 23 -17.53 8.72 -8.90
N ARG A 24 -16.33 9.10 -8.43
CA ARG A 24 -15.90 8.86 -7.07
C ARG A 24 -15.91 10.17 -6.32
N GLU A 25 -16.60 10.17 -5.20
CA GLU A 25 -16.43 11.22 -4.20
C GLU A 25 -14.96 11.28 -3.75
N PRO A 26 -14.33 12.47 -3.79
CA PRO A 26 -13.01 12.68 -3.23
C PRO A 26 -12.97 12.23 -1.76
N ARG A 27 -11.89 11.61 -1.35
CA ARG A 27 -11.67 11.22 0.04
C ARG A 27 -10.49 11.97 0.60
N PHE A 28 -10.69 12.58 1.76
CA PHE A 28 -9.59 13.18 2.50
C PHE A 28 -8.60 12.10 2.91
N VAL A 29 -7.35 12.32 2.50
CA VAL A 29 -6.18 11.55 2.89
C VAL A 29 -5.12 12.54 3.32
N ARG A 30 -4.29 12.15 4.28
CA ARG A 30 -3.19 12.98 4.79
C ARG A 30 -1.87 12.37 4.38
N VAL A 31 -0.98 13.21 3.85
CA VAL A 31 0.44 12.90 3.72
C VAL A 31 1.12 13.45 4.97
N TYR A 32 1.77 12.57 5.73
CA TYR A 32 2.49 12.90 6.95
C TYR A 32 3.96 13.18 6.68
N ASP A 33 4.54 12.55 5.66
CA ASP A 33 5.93 12.69 5.26
C ASP A 33 6.09 12.25 3.80
N TYR A 34 7.02 12.87 3.06
CA TYR A 34 7.24 12.63 1.64
C TYR A 34 8.69 12.93 1.24
N GLU A 35 9.26 12.09 0.40
CA GLU A 35 10.65 12.17 -0.05
C GLU A 35 10.80 11.56 -1.44
N ILE A 36 11.47 12.25 -2.36
CA ILE A 36 11.92 11.65 -3.63
C ILE A 36 13.28 11.00 -3.37
N THR A 37 13.37 9.69 -3.56
CA THR A 37 14.58 8.91 -3.24
C THR A 37 15.45 8.65 -4.46
N ARG A 38 14.90 8.77 -5.67
CA ARG A 38 15.64 8.64 -6.94
C ARG A 38 14.92 9.40 -8.05
N PHE A 39 15.67 10.06 -8.91
CA PHE A 39 15.14 10.75 -10.09
C PHE A 39 16.05 10.46 -11.29
N GLU A 40 15.63 9.53 -12.13
CA GLU A 40 16.35 9.08 -13.33
C GLU A 40 15.34 8.88 -14.46
N PRO A 41 14.95 9.95 -15.18
CA PRO A 41 13.91 9.89 -16.19
C PRO A 41 14.10 8.71 -17.16
N PRO A 42 13.03 7.94 -17.47
CA PRO A 42 11.63 8.21 -17.12
C PRO A 42 11.20 7.71 -15.73
N PHE A 43 12.14 7.31 -14.86
CA PHE A 43 11.86 6.73 -13.54
C PHE A 43 12.01 7.74 -12.39
N VAL A 44 11.07 7.67 -11.45
CA VAL A 44 11.11 8.43 -10.19
C VAL A 44 10.69 7.50 -9.07
N ASP A 45 11.54 7.37 -8.05
CA ASP A 45 11.22 6.65 -6.83
C ASP A 45 10.94 7.63 -5.71
N PHE A 46 9.93 7.35 -4.89
CA PHE A 46 9.58 8.16 -3.75
C PHE A 46 9.13 7.31 -2.57
N ARG A 47 9.30 7.87 -1.37
CA ARG A 47 8.77 7.36 -0.11
C ARG A 47 7.67 8.28 0.37
N VAL A 48 6.56 7.70 0.80
CA VAL A 48 5.43 8.45 1.36
C VAL A 48 4.93 7.80 2.65
N VAL A 49 4.68 8.61 3.67
CA VAL A 49 3.92 8.22 4.87
C VAL A 49 2.55 8.86 4.76
N CYS A 50 1.50 8.05 4.73
CA CYS A 50 0.15 8.53 4.45
C CYS A 50 -0.91 7.88 5.34
N SER A 51 -2.08 8.51 5.44
CA SER A 51 -3.23 7.97 6.15
C SER A 51 -3.82 6.75 5.42
N LYS A 52 -4.72 6.04 6.11
CA LYS A 52 -5.52 4.99 5.47
C LYS A 52 -6.27 5.54 4.26
N GLY A 53 -6.41 4.72 3.22
CA GLY A 53 -7.14 5.09 2.02
C GLY A 53 -6.35 5.91 0.99
N PHE A 54 -5.07 6.19 1.21
CA PHE A 54 -4.22 6.80 0.19
C PHE A 54 -3.94 5.83 -0.97
N TYR A 55 -4.33 6.23 -2.18
CA TYR A 55 -4.13 5.42 -3.40
C TYR A 55 -2.84 5.86 -4.11
N VAL A 56 -1.72 5.21 -3.80
CA VAL A 56 -0.41 5.51 -4.41
C VAL A 56 -0.46 5.47 -5.95
N ARG A 57 -1.25 4.56 -6.53
CA ARG A 57 -1.47 4.48 -7.98
C ARG A 57 -2.16 5.72 -8.56
N THR A 58 -3.15 6.25 -7.86
CA THR A 58 -3.83 7.49 -8.27
C THR A 58 -2.89 8.67 -8.12
N TYR A 59 -2.13 8.74 -7.03
CA TYR A 59 -1.12 9.79 -6.86
C TYR A 59 -0.08 9.82 -7.98
N ALA A 60 0.48 8.66 -8.37
CA ALA A 60 1.40 8.57 -9.49
C ALA A 60 0.76 9.07 -10.81
N HIS A 61 -0.49 8.65 -11.08
CA HIS A 61 -1.24 9.13 -12.23
C HIS A 61 -1.42 10.66 -12.22
N ASP A 62 -1.87 11.22 -11.09
CA ASP A 62 -2.13 12.67 -10.95
C ASP A 62 -0.85 13.49 -11.12
N VAL A 63 0.29 13.01 -10.61
CA VAL A 63 1.61 13.64 -10.84
C VAL A 63 1.94 13.66 -12.34
N GLY A 64 1.77 12.53 -13.03
CA GLY A 64 2.00 12.47 -14.48
C GLY A 64 1.07 13.36 -15.29
N GLN A 65 -0.21 13.47 -14.89
CA GLN A 65 -1.16 14.40 -15.51
C GLN A 65 -0.72 15.85 -15.32
N LYS A 66 -0.29 16.23 -14.11
CA LYS A 66 0.24 17.57 -13.83
C LYS A 66 1.51 17.90 -14.61
N LEU A 67 2.34 16.89 -14.90
CA LEU A 67 3.55 17.04 -15.72
C LEU A 67 3.27 17.03 -17.24
N GLY A 68 2.06 16.67 -17.66
CA GLY A 68 1.66 16.64 -19.07
C GLY A 68 2.15 15.43 -19.88
N CYS A 69 2.91 14.51 -19.29
CA CYS A 69 3.42 13.31 -19.96
C CYS A 69 2.69 12.02 -19.55
N GLY A 70 1.88 12.07 -18.49
CA GLY A 70 1.29 10.89 -17.87
C GLY A 70 2.29 10.07 -17.07
N ALA A 71 1.78 9.28 -16.12
CA ALA A 71 2.58 8.36 -15.33
C ALA A 71 1.71 7.25 -14.75
N HIS A 72 2.35 6.14 -14.38
CA HIS A 72 1.73 5.04 -13.68
C HIS A 72 2.72 4.42 -12.70
N LEU A 73 2.20 3.70 -11.71
CA LEU A 73 3.03 3.03 -10.73
C LEU A 73 3.59 1.73 -11.32
N SER A 74 4.91 1.63 -11.45
CA SER A 74 5.61 0.43 -11.94
C SER A 74 5.92 -0.57 -10.83
N ALA A 75 6.28 -0.09 -9.63
CA ALA A 75 6.56 -0.91 -8.45
C ALA A 75 6.00 -0.27 -7.18
N LEU A 76 5.61 -1.10 -6.21
CA LEU A 76 5.16 -0.64 -4.89
C LEU A 76 5.57 -1.62 -3.82
N ARG A 77 6.26 -1.13 -2.78
CA ARG A 77 6.54 -1.91 -1.58
C ARG A 77 6.04 -1.16 -0.35
N ARG A 78 5.12 -1.78 0.38
CA ARG A 78 4.69 -1.25 1.68
C ARG A 78 5.70 -1.65 2.75
N THR A 79 6.44 -0.67 3.28
CA THR A 79 7.49 -0.89 4.29
C THR A 79 6.99 -0.72 5.73
N ARG A 80 5.79 -0.16 5.94
CA ARG A 80 5.17 0.00 7.26
C ARG A 80 3.63 -0.02 7.20
N SER A 81 2.98 -0.56 8.21
CA SER A 81 1.54 -0.44 8.46
C SER A 81 1.30 -0.23 9.96
N GLY A 82 0.89 0.98 10.37
CA GLY A 82 0.84 1.34 11.79
C GLY A 82 2.20 1.12 12.45
N HIS A 83 2.23 0.36 13.54
CA HIS A 83 3.45 0.00 14.26
C HIS A 83 4.27 -1.11 13.61
N PHE A 84 3.73 -1.84 12.63
CA PHE A 84 4.43 -2.94 11.99
C PHE A 84 5.34 -2.43 10.88
N LYS A 85 6.66 -2.50 11.10
CA LYS A 85 7.70 -2.15 10.11
C LYS A 85 8.24 -3.40 9.44
N LEU A 86 8.57 -3.30 8.16
CA LEU A 86 9.23 -4.35 7.40
C LEU A 86 10.73 -4.35 7.71
N LEU A 87 11.10 -4.86 8.89
CA LEU A 87 12.50 -4.98 9.31
C LEU A 87 13.05 -6.36 8.92
N PRO A 88 14.35 -6.47 8.58
CA PRO A 88 15.00 -7.76 8.34
C PRO A 88 14.74 -8.75 9.49
N GLY A 89 14.35 -9.98 9.16
CA GLY A 89 14.09 -11.04 10.15
C GLY A 89 12.85 -10.84 11.05
N LYS A 90 12.11 -9.73 10.92
CA LYS A 90 10.85 -9.48 11.65
C LYS A 90 9.62 -9.59 10.76
N HIS A 91 9.72 -10.44 9.74
CA HIS A 91 8.64 -10.76 8.82
C HIS A 91 8.79 -12.19 8.34
N VAL A 92 7.68 -12.80 7.94
CA VAL A 92 7.63 -14.13 7.36
C VAL A 92 7.00 -14.02 5.98
N SER A 93 7.68 -14.55 4.98
CA SER A 93 7.14 -14.68 3.63
C SER A 93 6.11 -15.81 3.55
N PHE A 94 5.28 -15.80 2.51
CA PHE A 94 4.32 -16.87 2.29
C PHE A 94 5.01 -18.23 2.09
N ASP A 95 6.14 -18.27 1.39
CA ASP A 95 6.88 -19.51 1.16
C ASP A 95 7.46 -20.07 2.47
N GLN A 96 7.98 -19.21 3.35
CA GLN A 96 8.39 -19.62 4.70
C GLN A 96 7.22 -20.17 5.52
N LEU A 97 6.02 -19.58 5.42
CA LEU A 97 4.84 -20.12 6.10
C LEU A 97 4.42 -21.49 5.55
N LYS A 98 4.56 -21.70 4.23
CA LYS A 98 4.11 -22.92 3.55
C LYS A 98 5.11 -24.08 3.68
N GLN A 99 6.40 -23.78 3.67
CA GLN A 99 7.49 -24.78 3.55
C GLN A 99 8.39 -24.83 4.80
N GLY A 100 8.34 -23.81 5.66
CA GLY A 100 9.17 -23.72 6.85
C GLY A 100 8.78 -24.72 7.94
N LYS A 101 9.72 -25.01 8.83
CA LYS A 101 9.44 -25.86 10.00
C LYS A 101 8.54 -25.08 10.96
N LYS A 102 7.58 -25.80 11.57
CA LYS A 102 6.61 -25.23 12.51
C LYS A 102 7.28 -24.38 13.60
N ASP A 103 8.34 -24.88 14.22
CA ASP A 103 9.00 -24.21 15.34
C ASP A 103 9.69 -22.91 14.92
N GLU A 104 10.27 -22.86 13.72
CA GLU A 104 10.89 -21.65 13.15
C GLU A 104 9.82 -20.58 12.88
N VAL A 105 8.67 -20.98 12.33
CA VAL A 105 7.54 -20.07 12.11
C VAL A 105 6.99 -19.54 13.43
N LEU A 106 6.80 -20.41 14.43
CA LEU A 106 6.32 -19.98 15.75
C LEU A 106 7.28 -19.02 16.43
N ALA A 107 8.59 -19.26 16.33
CA ALA A 107 9.62 -18.36 16.89
C ALA A 107 9.63 -16.96 16.26
N SER A 108 9.10 -16.82 15.04
CA SER A 108 8.98 -15.54 14.34
C SER A 108 7.69 -14.77 14.64
N MET A 109 6.73 -15.38 15.35
CA MET A 109 5.46 -14.75 15.70
C MET A 109 5.62 -13.74 16.84
N LEU A 110 4.80 -12.68 16.81
CA LEU A 110 4.65 -11.78 17.93
C LEU A 110 3.73 -12.43 18.97
N THR A 111 4.12 -12.36 20.24
CA THR A 111 3.25 -12.79 21.34
C THR A 111 2.11 -11.80 21.53
N LEU A 112 1.03 -12.21 22.20
CA LEU A 112 -0.04 -11.29 22.59
C LEU A 112 0.48 -10.14 23.46
N TYR A 113 1.48 -10.41 24.30
CA TYR A 113 2.16 -9.40 25.10
C TYR A 113 2.87 -8.36 24.23
N ASP A 114 3.61 -8.80 23.20
CA ASP A 114 4.26 -7.89 22.24
C ASP A 114 3.24 -7.03 21.51
N VAL A 115 2.13 -7.62 21.06
CA VAL A 115 1.04 -6.90 20.39
C VAL A 115 0.37 -5.90 21.34
N SER A 116 0.19 -6.26 22.61
CA SER A 116 -0.39 -5.36 23.62
C SER A 116 0.45 -4.10 23.82
N LYS A 117 1.79 -4.22 23.82
CA LYS A 117 2.70 -3.07 23.90
C LYS A 117 2.62 -2.12 22.69
N LEU A 118 2.04 -2.57 21.58
CA LEU A 118 1.83 -1.73 20.40
C LEU A 118 0.52 -0.94 20.48
N ARG A 119 -0.32 -1.14 21.52
CA ARG A 119 -1.56 -0.37 21.72
C ARG A 119 -1.24 0.92 22.49
N GLY A 120 -1.58 2.08 21.93
CA GLY A 120 -1.42 3.36 22.65
C GLY A 120 -1.18 4.61 21.79
N ALA A 121 -1.78 4.71 20.61
CA ALA A 121 -1.85 5.95 19.84
C ALA A 121 -3.29 6.21 19.38
#